data_AF-A0A7K5NSL1-F1
#
_entry.id   AF-A0A7K5NSL1-F1
#
_cell.length_a   1.000
_cell.length_b   1.000
_cell.length_c   1.000
_cell.angle_alpha   90.00
_cell.angle_beta   90.00
_cell.angle_gamma   90.00
#
_symmetry.space_group_name_H-M   'P 1'
#
loop_
_entity.id
_entity.type
_entity.pdbx_description
1 polymer ?
#
loop_
_entity_poly.entity_id
_entity_poly.type
_entity_poly.pdbx_seq_one_letter_code
_entity_poly.pdbx_strand_id
1 'polypeptide(L)'
;QSCLSRQQLLAAIRQMQQLLKGQETRFAEGLRVMKSRLSTLHASLAKAAPEPPAASCPALQAPADGKKFGTKYLVEHEVHFTCDPGFQLLGSSTRTCQANGSWTGQEPHCAEISECSSSPCQNGGTCLEGLNQYKCLCPQQWTGATCQYQAQTAPPTWSVTDDPAFSRQPRCAQIDRTQHCSCEPGFHMSGTAANGLCQDLNECEVYKREGGPRLCAHACVNLPGSYRCACPGGYVLLGDGKSCEDIDECALSQDNCTRGTTCINTGGGFQCVSPQCPQPAGNVTYVKTSPFQCERNPCPMESRLCHQAPKTISFHYLPLPSNLLTPTPLFRMATAAAPGRPGPDSLRFGIVGGNNRGHFVMQRSDRQTGELILVQSLKGPQTIQVDVDMSEYLDRVFQAKHVSKITVFVSAYEF
;
A
#
# COMPACT_ATOMS: atom_id res chain seq x y z
N GLN A 1 13.11 70.06 -44.12
CA GLN A 1 14.06 69.17 -44.83
C GLN A 1 13.27 67.95 -45.32
N SER A 2 13.32 67.73 -46.65
CA SER A 2 12.68 66.67 -47.48
C SER A 2 11.19 66.30 -47.24
N CYS A 3 10.27 67.08 -47.80
CA CYS A 3 8.91 66.59 -48.09
C CYS A 3 8.96 65.72 -49.37
N LEU A 4 8.52 64.46 -49.29
CA LEU A 4 8.36 63.58 -50.46
C LEU A 4 7.36 64.21 -51.45
N SER A 5 7.69 64.19 -52.75
CA SER A 5 6.78 64.76 -53.75
C SER A 5 5.51 63.91 -53.86
N ARG A 6 4.36 64.53 -54.15
CA ARG A 6 3.06 63.83 -54.33
C ARG A 6 3.16 62.67 -55.32
N GLN A 7 4.01 62.78 -56.34
CA GLN A 7 4.26 61.74 -57.33
C GLN A 7 5.04 60.54 -56.75
N GLN A 8 6.02 60.78 -55.88
CA GLN A 8 6.76 59.72 -55.20
C GLN A 8 5.86 58.94 -54.23
N LEU A 9 4.98 59.64 -53.51
CA LEU A 9 4.02 59.00 -52.60
C LEU A 9 3.01 58.11 -53.37
N LEU A 10 2.49 58.61 -54.50
CA LEU A 10 1.57 57.84 -55.35
C LEU A 10 2.26 56.62 -56.00
N ALA A 11 3.53 56.73 -56.36
CA ALA A 11 4.31 55.60 -56.86
C ALA A 11 4.51 54.52 -55.78
N ALA A 12 4.85 54.93 -54.54
CA ALA A 12 5.00 54.01 -53.42
C ALA A 12 3.68 53.31 -53.06
N ILE A 13 2.55 54.03 -53.07
CA ILE A 13 1.21 53.43 -52.84
C ILE A 13 0.88 52.40 -53.92
N ARG A 14 1.15 52.70 -55.20
CA ARG A 14 0.94 51.73 -56.30
C ARG A 14 1.82 50.49 -56.15
N GLN A 15 3.07 50.65 -55.74
CA GLN A 15 3.96 49.52 -55.45
C GLN A 15 3.46 48.68 -54.28
N MET A 16 3.01 49.30 -53.19
CA MET A 16 2.40 48.58 -52.06
C MET A 16 1.10 47.86 -52.46
N GLN A 17 0.25 48.48 -53.28
CA GLN A 17 -0.97 47.82 -53.79
C GLN A 17 -0.63 46.61 -54.68
N GLN A 18 0.39 46.70 -55.53
CA GLN A 18 0.84 45.55 -56.31
C GLN A 18 1.44 44.45 -55.44
N LEU A 19 2.20 44.82 -54.40
CA LEU A 19 2.76 43.87 -53.44
C LEU A 19 1.63 43.15 -52.69
N LEU A 20 0.65 43.89 -52.16
CA LEU A 20 -0.51 43.35 -51.45
C LEU A 20 -1.33 42.43 -52.34
N LYS A 21 -1.60 42.84 -53.60
CA LYS A 21 -2.30 41.99 -54.58
C LYS A 21 -1.51 40.72 -54.91
N GLY A 22 -0.18 40.80 -54.95
CA GLY A 22 0.70 39.63 -55.12
C GLY A 22 0.73 38.71 -53.90
N GLN A 23 0.60 39.24 -52.68
CA GLN A 23 0.46 38.44 -51.46
C GLN A 23 -0.91 37.77 -51.38
N GLU A 24 -1.97 38.48 -51.78
CA GLU A 24 -3.33 37.96 -51.82
C GLU A 24 -3.46 36.78 -52.80
N THR A 25 -2.86 36.87 -53.99
CA THR A 25 -2.85 35.76 -54.96
C THR A 25 -2.04 34.56 -54.47
N ARG A 26 -0.89 34.78 -53.81
CA ARG A 26 -0.09 33.71 -53.21
C ARG A 26 -0.81 33.04 -52.05
N PHE A 27 -1.50 33.81 -51.22
CA PHE A 27 -2.30 33.29 -50.12
C PHE A 27 -3.49 32.47 -50.65
N ALA A 28 -4.18 32.96 -51.68
CA ALA A 28 -5.26 32.24 -52.34
C ALA A 28 -4.77 30.92 -52.97
N GLU A 29 -3.61 30.91 -53.63
CA GLU A 29 -3.03 29.67 -54.17
C GLU A 29 -2.56 28.72 -53.05
N GLY A 30 -2.01 29.25 -51.95
CA GLY A 30 -1.68 28.47 -50.76
C GLY A 30 -2.92 27.80 -50.15
N LEU A 31 -4.04 28.53 -50.07
CA LEU A 31 -5.33 28.00 -49.62
C LEU A 31 -5.87 26.93 -50.59
N ARG A 32 -5.69 27.13 -51.90
CA ARG A 32 -6.08 26.16 -52.94
C ARG A 32 -5.27 24.87 -52.84
N VAL A 33 -3.96 24.97 -52.61
CA VAL A 33 -3.07 23.83 -52.38
C VAL A 33 -3.43 23.12 -51.08
N MET A 34 -3.71 23.85 -50.00
CA MET A 34 -4.20 23.25 -48.75
C MET A 34 -5.53 22.53 -48.94
N LYS A 35 -6.49 23.14 -49.65
CA LYS A 35 -7.77 22.51 -49.96
C LYS A 35 -7.60 21.27 -50.85
N SER A 36 -6.70 21.32 -51.83
CA SER A 36 -6.34 20.16 -52.66
C SER A 36 -5.71 19.03 -51.84
N ARG A 37 -4.77 19.35 -50.94
CA ARG A 37 -4.16 18.40 -50.00
C ARG A 37 -5.17 17.81 -49.04
N LEU A 38 -6.10 18.63 -48.52
CA LEU A 38 -7.19 18.18 -47.66
C LEU A 38 -8.13 17.24 -48.43
N SER A 39 -8.45 17.56 -49.68
CA SER A 39 -9.30 16.74 -50.56
C SER A 39 -8.63 15.41 -50.90
N THR A 40 -7.31 15.42 -51.14
CA THR A 40 -6.54 14.19 -51.35
C THR A 40 -6.45 13.36 -50.08
N LEU A 41 -6.24 13.98 -48.92
CA LEU A 41 -6.31 13.28 -47.63
C LEU A 41 -7.68 12.65 -47.39
N HIS A 42 -8.75 13.38 -47.68
CA HIS A 42 -10.13 12.91 -47.53
C HIS A 42 -10.43 11.75 -48.49
N ALA A 43 -9.95 11.83 -49.73
CA ALA A 43 -10.06 10.74 -50.69
C ALA A 43 -9.19 9.53 -50.33
N SER A 44 -8.03 9.74 -49.69
CA SER A 44 -7.19 8.68 -49.12
C SER A 44 -7.84 8.02 -47.91
N LEU A 45 -8.55 8.78 -47.05
CA LEU A 45 -9.37 8.27 -45.95
C LEU A 45 -10.61 7.52 -46.44
N ALA A 46 -11.26 8.01 -47.50
CA ALA A 46 -12.41 7.33 -48.12
C ALA A 46 -12.03 6.07 -48.90
N LYS A 47 -10.77 5.97 -49.37
CA LYS A 47 -10.18 4.77 -49.99
C LYS A 47 -9.46 3.87 -49.00
N ALA A 48 -9.26 4.31 -47.76
CA ALA A 48 -8.81 3.42 -46.71
C ALA A 48 -9.91 2.37 -46.52
N ALA A 49 -9.54 1.09 -46.60
CA ALA A 49 -10.44 0.01 -46.27
C ALA A 49 -11.06 0.29 -44.88
N PRO A 50 -12.31 -0.11 -44.61
CA PRO A 50 -12.80 -0.13 -43.23
C PRO A 50 -11.72 -0.82 -42.40
N GLU A 51 -11.30 -0.20 -41.29
CA GLU A 51 -10.39 -0.84 -40.34
C GLU A 51 -10.88 -2.29 -40.17
N PRO A 52 -10.00 -3.30 -40.34
CA PRO A 52 -10.41 -4.67 -40.05
C PRO A 52 -11.06 -4.63 -38.67
N PRO A 53 -12.23 -5.28 -38.47
CA PRO A 53 -12.94 -5.19 -37.20
C PRO A 53 -11.92 -5.45 -36.11
N ALA A 54 -11.68 -4.43 -35.26
CA ALA A 54 -10.61 -4.48 -34.28
C ALA A 54 -10.75 -5.80 -33.55
N ALA A 55 -9.78 -6.71 -33.73
CA ALA A 55 -9.90 -8.08 -33.27
C ALA A 55 -10.25 -8.05 -31.78
N SER A 56 -11.50 -8.36 -31.46
CA SER A 56 -12.04 -8.25 -30.11
C SER A 56 -12.24 -9.66 -29.59
N CYS A 57 -11.70 -9.93 -28.41
CA CYS A 57 -11.90 -11.20 -27.76
C CYS A 57 -13.33 -11.30 -27.20
N PRO A 58 -13.88 -12.51 -27.04
CA PRO A 58 -15.19 -12.71 -26.44
C PRO A 58 -15.23 -12.17 -25.00
N ALA A 59 -16.38 -11.66 -24.58
CA ALA A 59 -16.55 -11.15 -23.23
C ALA A 59 -16.40 -12.26 -22.19
N LEU A 60 -15.50 -12.06 -21.22
CA LEU A 60 -15.33 -12.99 -20.11
C LEU A 60 -16.31 -12.67 -18.98
N GLN A 61 -16.79 -13.73 -18.31
CA GLN A 61 -17.63 -13.65 -17.12
C GLN A 61 -16.80 -13.75 -15.85
N ALA A 62 -17.33 -13.25 -14.74
CA ALA A 62 -16.71 -13.49 -13.43
C ALA A 62 -16.89 -14.96 -13.03
N PRO A 63 -15.87 -15.60 -12.42
CA PRO A 63 -16.04 -16.92 -11.83
C PRO A 63 -17.08 -16.86 -10.69
N ALA A 64 -17.72 -17.99 -10.41
CA ALA A 64 -18.53 -18.14 -9.21
C ALA A 64 -17.67 -17.84 -7.97
N ASP A 65 -18.23 -17.16 -6.98
CA ASP A 65 -17.53 -16.72 -5.76
C ASP A 65 -16.25 -15.91 -6.07
N GLY A 66 -16.33 -15.06 -7.09
CA GLY A 66 -15.25 -14.18 -7.50
C GLY A 66 -15.70 -12.97 -8.31
N LYS A 67 -14.72 -12.11 -8.60
CA LYS A 67 -14.91 -10.82 -9.27
C LYS A 67 -14.02 -10.73 -10.50
N LYS A 68 -14.53 -10.01 -11.51
CA LYS A 68 -13.81 -9.70 -12.75
C LYS A 68 -13.52 -8.20 -12.82
N PHE A 69 -12.29 -7.86 -13.14
CA PHE A 69 -11.82 -6.48 -13.36
C PHE A 69 -11.39 -6.31 -14.81
N GLY A 70 -11.97 -5.34 -15.50
CA GLY A 70 -11.73 -5.07 -16.92
C GLY A 70 -13.02 -5.11 -17.74
N THR A 71 -13.29 -4.01 -18.43
CA THR A 71 -14.51 -3.80 -19.24
C THR A 71 -14.27 -3.81 -20.74
N LYS A 72 -12.99 -3.85 -21.17
CA LYS A 72 -12.58 -3.78 -22.58
C LYS A 72 -12.03 -5.12 -23.03
N TYR A 73 -12.27 -5.45 -24.31
CA TYR A 73 -11.92 -6.75 -24.90
C TYR A 73 -11.13 -6.62 -26.21
N LEU A 74 -10.46 -5.48 -26.44
CA LEU A 74 -9.60 -5.28 -27.62
C LEU A 74 -8.23 -5.94 -27.42
N VAL A 75 -7.53 -6.25 -28.51
CA VAL A 75 -6.13 -6.76 -28.47
C VAL A 75 -5.26 -5.97 -27.49
N GLU A 76 -4.44 -6.68 -26.72
CA GLU A 76 -3.58 -6.18 -25.63
C GLU A 76 -4.30 -5.71 -24.36
N HIS A 77 -5.63 -5.71 -24.29
CA HIS A 77 -6.30 -5.52 -23.00
C HIS A 77 -6.19 -6.75 -22.11
N GLU A 78 -6.03 -6.47 -20.83
CA GLU A 78 -5.94 -7.46 -19.76
C GLU A 78 -7.23 -7.44 -18.94
N VAL A 79 -7.67 -8.63 -18.55
CA VAL A 79 -8.79 -8.86 -17.64
C VAL A 79 -8.25 -9.65 -16.46
N HIS A 80 -8.50 -9.14 -15.26
CA HIS A 80 -8.03 -9.74 -14.01
C HIS A 80 -9.18 -10.39 -13.26
N PHE A 81 -8.86 -11.47 -12.56
CA PHE A 81 -9.82 -12.27 -11.81
C PHE A 81 -9.36 -12.44 -10.38
N THR A 82 -10.30 -12.34 -9.45
CA THR A 82 -10.06 -12.54 -8.02
C THR A 82 -11.18 -13.38 -7.46
N CYS A 83 -10.89 -14.15 -6.42
CA CYS A 83 -11.94 -14.83 -5.67
C CYS A 83 -12.39 -13.99 -4.47
N ASP A 84 -13.64 -14.20 -4.07
CA ASP A 84 -14.18 -13.66 -2.84
C ASP A 84 -13.44 -14.23 -1.61
N PRO A 85 -13.47 -13.54 -0.46
CA PRO A 85 -12.76 -13.99 0.73
C PRO A 85 -13.13 -15.43 1.13
N GLY A 86 -12.13 -16.29 1.35
CA GLY A 86 -12.31 -17.72 1.68
C GLY A 86 -12.16 -18.67 0.49
N PHE A 87 -11.96 -18.13 -0.71
CA PHE A 87 -11.76 -18.92 -1.92
C PHE A 87 -10.37 -18.66 -2.54
N GLN A 88 -9.76 -19.71 -3.08
CA GLN A 88 -8.50 -19.68 -3.81
C GLN A 88 -8.75 -19.73 -5.30
N LEU A 89 -8.03 -18.87 -6.03
CA LEU A 89 -8.09 -18.85 -7.48
C LEU A 89 -7.27 -20.00 -8.08
N LEU A 90 -7.94 -20.84 -8.86
CA LEU A 90 -7.35 -21.88 -9.71
C LEU A 90 -7.43 -21.43 -11.17
N GLY A 91 -6.32 -21.49 -11.90
CA GLY A 91 -6.23 -21.00 -13.28
C GLY A 91 -5.48 -19.68 -13.39
N SER A 92 -5.71 -18.91 -14.46
CA SER A 92 -4.95 -17.68 -14.70
C SER A 92 -5.62 -16.46 -14.05
N SER A 93 -4.89 -15.80 -13.14
CA SER A 93 -5.31 -14.55 -12.47
C SER A 93 -5.42 -13.35 -13.42
N THR A 94 -4.75 -13.41 -14.56
CA THR A 94 -4.79 -12.39 -15.61
C THR A 94 -4.87 -13.07 -16.96
N ARG A 95 -5.76 -12.58 -17.82
CA ARG A 95 -5.89 -13.02 -19.20
C ARG A 95 -5.77 -11.82 -20.13
N THR A 96 -5.00 -11.97 -21.20
CA THR A 96 -4.72 -10.91 -22.19
C THR A 96 -5.35 -11.27 -23.52
N CYS A 97 -6.00 -10.32 -24.17
CA CYS A 97 -6.61 -10.52 -25.48
C CYS A 97 -5.53 -10.51 -26.58
N GLN A 98 -5.44 -11.60 -27.36
CA GLN A 98 -4.46 -11.77 -28.43
C GLN A 98 -5.01 -11.31 -29.79
N ALA A 99 -4.10 -11.03 -30.73
CA ALA A 99 -4.45 -10.57 -32.09
C ALA A 99 -5.25 -11.60 -32.91
N ASN A 100 -5.23 -12.88 -32.52
CA ASN A 100 -6.03 -13.95 -33.10
C ASN A 100 -7.46 -14.04 -32.54
N GLY A 101 -7.85 -13.14 -31.61
CA GLY A 101 -9.16 -13.13 -30.98
C GLY A 101 -9.34 -14.11 -29.81
N SER A 102 -8.28 -14.78 -29.33
CA SER A 102 -8.33 -15.64 -28.15
C SER A 102 -7.74 -14.99 -26.89
N TRP A 103 -8.16 -15.47 -25.73
CA TRP A 103 -7.58 -15.10 -24.44
C TRP A 103 -6.42 -16.01 -24.07
N THR A 104 -5.34 -15.43 -23.54
CA THR A 104 -4.26 -16.21 -22.93
C THR A 104 -4.71 -16.93 -21.65
N GLY A 105 -3.93 -17.93 -21.24
CA GLY A 105 -4.09 -18.59 -19.95
C GLY A 105 -5.25 -19.57 -19.84
N GLN A 106 -5.39 -20.14 -18.65
CA GLN A 106 -6.45 -21.09 -18.29
C GLN A 106 -7.64 -20.34 -17.67
N GLU A 107 -8.84 -20.89 -17.83
CA GLU A 107 -10.07 -20.31 -17.27
C GLU A 107 -10.03 -20.29 -15.73
N PRO A 108 -10.23 -19.12 -15.10
CA PRO A 108 -10.17 -18.97 -13.66
C PRO A 108 -11.41 -19.55 -12.98
N HIS A 109 -11.20 -20.32 -11.92
CA HIS A 109 -12.23 -20.89 -11.06
C HIS A 109 -11.86 -20.67 -9.59
N CYS A 110 -12.85 -20.39 -8.76
CA CYS A 110 -12.65 -20.20 -7.32
C CYS A 110 -13.03 -21.47 -6.58
N ALA A 111 -12.10 -22.01 -5.78
CA ALA A 111 -12.31 -23.17 -4.94
C ALA A 111 -12.20 -22.76 -3.47
N GLU A 112 -13.00 -23.35 -2.58
CA GLU A 112 -12.93 -23.07 -1.15
C GLU A 112 -11.54 -23.41 -0.59
N ILE A 113 -11.01 -22.53 0.25
CA ILE A 113 -9.78 -22.77 1.00
C ILE A 113 -10.16 -23.57 2.24
N SER A 114 -9.78 -24.84 2.34
CA SER A 114 -9.93 -25.61 3.58
C SER A 114 -8.79 -25.26 4.55
N GLU A 115 -9.04 -24.37 5.51
CA GLU A 115 -8.06 -24.02 6.53
C GLU A 115 -7.80 -25.17 7.52
N CYS A 116 -8.74 -26.11 7.67
CA CYS A 116 -8.61 -27.28 8.53
C CYS A 116 -7.75 -28.41 7.94
N SER A 117 -7.47 -28.41 6.63
CA SER A 117 -6.60 -29.41 5.97
C SER A 117 -5.19 -29.48 6.57
N SER A 118 -4.71 -28.36 7.12
CA SER A 118 -3.41 -28.25 7.78
C SER A 118 -3.38 -28.76 9.23
N SER A 119 -4.52 -29.23 9.76
CA SER A 119 -4.69 -29.64 11.17
C SER A 119 -4.18 -28.58 12.18
N PRO A 120 -4.72 -27.35 12.16
CA PRO A 120 -4.19 -26.23 12.95
C PRO A 120 -4.50 -26.31 14.46
N CYS A 121 -5.49 -27.10 14.88
CA CYS A 121 -5.87 -27.26 16.29
C CYS A 121 -4.95 -28.26 17.01
N GLN A 122 -4.34 -27.82 18.10
CA GLN A 122 -3.41 -28.62 18.90
C GLN A 122 -4.15 -29.36 20.04
N ASN A 123 -3.45 -30.29 20.70
CA ASN A 123 -3.90 -30.95 21.94
C ASN A 123 -5.30 -31.60 21.87
N GLY A 124 -5.63 -32.21 20.72
CA GLY A 124 -6.91 -32.89 20.51
C GLY A 124 -8.11 -31.94 20.28
N GLY A 125 -7.86 -30.67 19.96
CA GLY A 125 -8.90 -29.73 19.54
C GLY A 125 -9.54 -30.13 18.22
N THR A 126 -10.85 -29.94 18.10
CA THR A 126 -11.60 -30.19 16.85
C THR A 126 -11.63 -28.93 16.00
N CYS A 127 -11.16 -29.01 14.76
CA CYS A 127 -11.22 -27.90 13.80
C CYS A 127 -12.60 -27.84 13.16
N LEU A 128 -13.24 -26.68 13.25
CA LEU A 128 -14.46 -26.38 12.50
C LEU A 128 -14.12 -25.43 11.35
N GLU A 129 -14.52 -25.82 10.14
CA GLU A 129 -14.41 -24.97 8.95
C GLU A 129 -15.41 -23.82 9.01
N GLY A 130 -15.02 -22.69 8.43
CA GLY A 130 -15.83 -21.50 8.28
C GLY A 130 -15.35 -20.69 7.08
N LEU A 131 -16.19 -19.76 6.61
CA LEU A 131 -15.84 -18.91 5.47
C LEU A 131 -14.66 -17.99 5.81
N ASN A 132 -13.47 -18.29 5.26
CA ASN A 132 -12.22 -17.53 5.46
C ASN A 132 -11.71 -17.50 6.92
N GLN A 133 -12.05 -18.52 7.72
CA GLN A 133 -11.61 -18.68 9.10
C GLN A 133 -11.90 -20.09 9.63
N TYR A 134 -11.02 -20.62 10.48
CA TYR A 134 -11.28 -21.83 11.26
C TYR A 134 -11.50 -21.50 12.73
N LYS A 135 -12.28 -22.33 13.42
CA LYS A 135 -12.45 -22.26 14.87
C LYS A 135 -12.08 -23.60 15.51
N CYS A 136 -11.16 -23.57 16.46
CA CYS A 136 -10.85 -24.75 17.26
C CYS A 136 -11.82 -24.86 18.44
N LEU A 137 -12.48 -26.01 18.57
CA LEU A 137 -13.16 -26.41 19.80
C LEU A 137 -12.16 -27.11 20.70
N CYS A 138 -11.83 -26.48 21.82
CA CYS A 138 -10.85 -27.03 22.77
C CYS A 138 -11.51 -27.97 23.78
N PRO A 139 -10.83 -29.07 24.15
CA PRO A 139 -11.25 -29.91 25.27
C PRO A 139 -11.28 -29.12 26.59
N GLN A 140 -12.01 -29.62 27.59
CA GLN A 140 -12.27 -28.98 28.90
C GLN A 140 -11.01 -28.51 29.67
N GLN A 141 -9.82 -28.99 29.32
CA GLN A 141 -8.54 -28.67 29.96
C GLN A 141 -7.64 -27.77 29.10
N TRP A 142 -8.13 -27.26 27.97
CA TRP A 142 -7.35 -26.45 27.03
C TRP A 142 -8.11 -25.21 26.59
N THR A 143 -7.38 -24.15 26.27
CA THR A 143 -7.88 -22.83 25.88
C THR A 143 -6.91 -22.16 24.91
N GLY A 144 -7.31 -21.03 24.34
CA GLY A 144 -6.59 -20.34 23.26
C GLY A 144 -7.17 -20.63 21.87
N ALA A 145 -6.72 -19.86 20.87
CA ALA A 145 -7.25 -19.90 19.51
C ALA A 145 -7.00 -21.24 18.79
N THR A 146 -5.91 -21.94 19.13
CA THR A 146 -5.54 -23.25 18.58
C THR A 146 -5.47 -24.34 19.67
N CYS A 147 -6.06 -24.09 20.85
CA CYS A 147 -5.98 -24.98 22.01
C CYS A 147 -4.56 -25.17 22.55
N GLN A 148 -3.74 -24.12 22.44
CA GLN A 148 -2.32 -24.14 22.81
C GLN A 148 -2.07 -24.01 24.33
N TYR A 149 -3.04 -23.53 25.10
CA TYR A 149 -2.87 -23.27 26.55
C TYR A 149 -3.67 -24.24 27.38
N GLN A 150 -3.15 -24.68 28.53
CA GLN A 150 -3.92 -25.47 29.49
C GLN A 150 -4.87 -24.56 30.29
N ALA A 151 -6.15 -24.93 30.40
CA ALA A 151 -7.15 -24.18 31.14
C ALA A 151 -6.89 -24.31 32.65
N GLN A 152 -6.32 -23.28 33.28
CA GLN A 152 -6.01 -23.28 34.71
C GLN A 152 -7.29 -23.09 35.54
N THR A 153 -7.57 -24.02 36.46
CA THR A 153 -8.64 -23.93 37.49
C THR A 153 -8.14 -23.36 38.82
N ALA A 154 -6.91 -22.87 38.89
CA ALA A 154 -6.34 -22.16 40.03
C ALA A 154 -6.36 -20.64 39.77
N PRO A 155 -6.40 -19.79 40.83
CA PRO A 155 -6.20 -18.35 40.67
C PRO A 155 -4.91 -18.11 39.88
N PRO A 156 -4.90 -17.17 38.93
CA PRO A 156 -3.80 -17.00 38.01
C PRO A 156 -2.51 -16.67 38.76
N THR A 157 -1.38 -17.13 38.22
CA THR A 157 -0.04 -17.03 38.82
C THR A 157 0.44 -15.59 39.08
N TRP A 158 -0.27 -14.57 38.59
CA TRP A 158 0.02 -13.16 38.85
C TRP A 158 -0.57 -12.63 40.17
N SER A 159 -1.43 -13.39 40.85
CA SER A 159 -1.99 -12.96 42.13
C SER A 159 -0.94 -13.03 43.24
N VAL A 160 -0.43 -11.86 43.66
CA VAL A 160 0.50 -11.75 44.78
C VAL A 160 -0.30 -11.78 46.08
N THR A 161 -0.38 -12.94 46.72
CA THR A 161 -1.17 -13.11 47.97
C THR A 161 -0.47 -12.57 49.21
N ASP A 162 0.87 -12.52 49.19
CA ASP A 162 1.69 -12.30 50.39
C ASP A 162 2.30 -10.88 50.48
N ASP A 163 1.99 -9.99 49.53
CA ASP A 163 2.44 -8.60 49.54
C ASP A 163 1.30 -7.66 49.97
N PRO A 164 1.41 -6.97 51.14
CA PRO A 164 0.38 -6.08 51.64
C PRO A 164 0.07 -4.87 50.74
N ALA A 165 0.91 -4.57 49.74
CA ALA A 165 0.60 -3.58 48.72
C ALA A 165 -0.49 -4.09 47.74
N PHE A 166 -0.42 -5.37 47.36
CA PHE A 166 -1.26 -6.00 46.33
C PHE A 166 -2.37 -6.89 46.91
N SER A 167 -2.32 -7.20 48.20
CA SER A 167 -3.38 -7.91 48.92
C SER A 167 -3.77 -7.19 50.21
N ARG A 168 -5.07 -7.02 50.46
CA ARG A 168 -5.58 -6.36 51.67
C ARG A 168 -6.92 -6.92 52.12
N GLN A 169 -7.30 -6.66 53.37
CA GLN A 169 -8.60 -7.08 53.89
C GLN A 169 -9.74 -6.19 53.35
N PRO A 170 -10.92 -6.77 53.05
CA PRO A 170 -12.08 -6.03 52.59
C PRO A 170 -12.66 -5.15 53.70
N ARG A 171 -13.28 -4.04 53.30
CA ARG A 171 -14.02 -3.18 54.24
C ARG A 171 -15.42 -3.74 54.40
N CYS A 172 -15.74 -4.18 55.61
CA CYS A 172 -17.04 -4.77 55.93
C CYS A 172 -17.86 -3.85 56.84
N ALA A 173 -19.13 -3.66 56.49
CA ALA A 173 -20.12 -2.97 57.31
C ALA A 173 -21.34 -3.87 57.54
N GLN A 174 -21.99 -3.70 58.69
CA GLN A 174 -23.24 -4.40 59.01
C GLN A 174 -24.41 -3.57 58.50
N ILE A 175 -25.16 -4.09 57.53
CA ILE A 175 -26.36 -3.45 56.96
C ILE A 175 -27.50 -4.46 57.12
N ASP A 176 -28.56 -4.09 57.85
CA ASP A 176 -29.78 -4.91 58.04
C ASP A 176 -29.54 -6.38 58.45
N ARG A 177 -28.66 -6.59 59.44
CA ARG A 177 -28.25 -7.92 59.96
C ARG A 177 -27.46 -8.80 58.97
N THR A 178 -27.04 -8.24 57.84
CA THR A 178 -26.16 -8.90 56.87
C THR A 178 -24.80 -8.20 56.81
N GLN A 179 -23.72 -8.98 56.77
CA GLN A 179 -22.35 -8.47 56.63
C GLN A 179 -22.08 -8.19 55.16
N HIS A 180 -21.98 -6.91 54.80
CA HIS A 180 -21.61 -6.50 53.45
C HIS A 180 -20.14 -6.09 53.42
N CYS A 181 -19.33 -6.77 52.61
CA CYS A 181 -17.91 -6.51 52.44
C CYS A 181 -17.63 -6.05 51.01
N SER A 182 -16.82 -5.01 50.86
CA SER A 182 -16.38 -4.50 49.55
C SER A 182 -14.89 -4.19 49.54
N CYS A 183 -14.32 -4.24 48.33
CA CYS A 183 -12.94 -3.83 48.08
C CYS A 183 -12.87 -2.38 47.61
N GLU A 184 -11.69 -1.78 47.75
CA GLU A 184 -11.37 -0.51 47.13
C GLU A 184 -11.33 -0.64 45.60
N PRO A 185 -11.57 0.46 44.85
CA PRO A 185 -11.43 0.45 43.40
C PRO A 185 -10.07 -0.08 42.95
N GLY A 186 -10.06 -0.89 41.88
CA GLY A 186 -8.85 -1.56 41.38
C GLY A 186 -8.52 -2.88 42.09
N PHE A 187 -9.32 -3.30 43.08
CA PHE A 187 -9.17 -4.60 43.74
C PHE A 187 -10.43 -5.45 43.56
N HIS A 188 -10.26 -6.77 43.41
CA HIS A 188 -11.36 -7.73 43.36
C HIS A 188 -11.39 -8.60 44.62
N MET A 189 -12.58 -9.03 45.04
CA MET A 189 -12.71 -10.00 46.13
C MET A 189 -12.36 -11.40 45.65
N SER A 190 -11.50 -12.07 46.42
CA SER A 190 -11.14 -13.48 46.29
C SER A 190 -11.56 -14.19 47.59
N GLY A 191 -12.45 -15.18 47.51
CA GLY A 191 -13.01 -15.88 48.67
C GLY A 191 -14.46 -15.51 49.05
N THR A 192 -14.93 -15.94 50.22
CA THR A 192 -16.31 -15.74 50.72
C THR A 192 -16.40 -14.54 51.67
N ALA A 193 -17.61 -14.03 51.95
CA ALA A 193 -17.81 -12.84 52.81
C ALA A 193 -17.21 -12.94 54.23
N ALA A 194 -16.88 -14.14 54.72
CA ALA A 194 -16.23 -14.36 56.02
C ALA A 194 -14.68 -14.38 55.95
N ASN A 195 -14.10 -14.79 54.81
CA ASN A 195 -12.65 -14.97 54.61
C ASN A 195 -12.13 -14.21 53.38
N GLY A 196 -12.85 -13.19 52.93
CA GLY A 196 -12.56 -12.48 51.69
C GLY A 196 -11.23 -11.75 51.76
N LEU A 197 -10.45 -11.85 50.70
CA LEU A 197 -9.21 -11.10 50.49
C LEU A 197 -9.39 -10.20 49.26
N CYS A 198 -9.11 -8.92 49.38
CA CYS A 198 -9.04 -8.02 48.25
C CYS A 198 -7.69 -8.17 47.58
N GLN A 199 -7.68 -8.66 46.34
CA GLN A 199 -6.49 -8.79 45.53
C GLN A 199 -6.51 -7.73 44.44
N ASP A 200 -5.35 -7.12 44.22
CA ASP A 200 -5.14 -6.15 43.16
C ASP A 200 -5.57 -6.75 41.81
N LEU A 201 -6.29 -5.98 40.99
CA LEU A 201 -6.67 -6.40 39.66
C LEU A 201 -5.58 -5.94 38.70
N ASN A 202 -4.70 -6.86 38.29
CA ASN A 202 -3.64 -6.51 37.35
C ASN A 202 -4.19 -6.21 35.95
N GLU A 203 -4.45 -4.93 35.65
CA GLU A 203 -5.02 -4.51 34.38
C GLU A 203 -4.09 -4.87 33.22
N CYS A 204 -2.77 -4.84 33.44
CA CYS A 204 -1.79 -5.18 32.42
C CYS A 204 -1.94 -6.62 31.91
N GLU A 205 -2.29 -7.57 32.78
CA GLU A 205 -2.55 -8.97 32.40
C GLU A 205 -3.97 -9.16 31.87
N VAL A 206 -4.96 -8.48 32.44
CA VAL A 206 -6.37 -8.55 31.99
C VAL A 206 -6.52 -8.11 30.53
N TYR A 207 -5.83 -7.03 30.16
CA TYR A 207 -5.87 -6.44 28.81
C TYR A 207 -4.73 -6.93 27.89
N LYS A 208 -3.92 -7.92 28.31
CA LYS A 208 -2.83 -8.52 27.51
C LYS A 208 -3.32 -9.47 26.40
N ARG A 209 -4.62 -9.77 26.34
CA ARG A 209 -5.16 -10.78 25.42
C ARG A 209 -4.92 -10.38 23.96
N GLU A 210 -4.43 -11.34 23.17
CA GLU A 210 -4.30 -11.18 21.73
C GLU A 210 -5.66 -10.82 21.10
N GLY A 211 -5.72 -9.69 20.40
CA GLY A 211 -6.93 -9.20 19.73
C GLY A 211 -7.87 -8.32 20.59
N GLY A 212 -7.52 -8.00 21.84
CA GLY A 212 -8.22 -6.99 22.65
C GLY A 212 -7.70 -5.57 22.44
N PRO A 213 -8.48 -4.52 22.80
CA PRO A 213 -7.98 -3.15 22.80
C PRO A 213 -6.79 -3.02 23.75
N ARG A 214 -5.62 -2.63 23.21
CA ARG A 214 -4.39 -2.48 24.01
C ARG A 214 -4.55 -1.34 25.01
N LEU A 215 -4.30 -1.65 26.28
CA LEU A 215 -4.42 -0.71 27.40
C LEU A 215 -3.39 0.44 27.34
N CYS A 216 -2.18 0.13 26.88
CA CYS A 216 -1.05 1.05 26.70
C CYS A 216 -0.48 0.89 25.29
N ALA A 217 0.06 1.96 24.71
CA ALA A 217 0.73 1.90 23.40
C ALA A 217 1.99 1.01 23.43
N HIS A 218 2.73 1.02 24.55
CA HIS A 218 3.93 0.20 24.75
C HIS A 218 3.85 -0.63 26.04
N ALA A 219 4.61 -0.28 27.08
CA ALA A 219 4.70 -1.06 28.30
C ALA A 219 3.58 -0.67 29.27
N CYS A 220 2.99 -1.67 29.91
CA CYS A 220 2.06 -1.49 31.01
C CYS A 220 2.77 -1.90 32.30
N VAL A 221 2.71 -1.05 33.32
CA VAL A 221 3.29 -1.30 34.64
C VAL A 221 2.15 -1.34 35.64
N ASN A 222 1.95 -2.50 36.25
CA ASN A 222 0.94 -2.69 37.28
C ASN A 222 1.31 -1.92 38.55
N LEU A 223 0.31 -1.30 39.18
CA LEU A 223 0.43 -0.58 40.43
C LEU A 223 -0.66 -1.07 41.40
N PRO A 224 -0.47 -0.96 42.72
CA PRO A 224 -1.55 -1.27 43.66
C PRO A 224 -2.81 -0.42 43.40
N GLY A 225 -3.89 -1.08 42.97
CA GLY A 225 -5.19 -0.50 42.66
C GLY A 225 -5.27 0.26 41.34
N SER A 226 -4.23 0.17 40.49
CA SER A 226 -4.17 0.91 39.23
C SER A 226 -3.07 0.39 38.31
N TYR A 227 -2.85 1.09 37.21
CA TYR A 227 -1.72 0.83 36.32
C TYR A 227 -1.19 2.16 35.77
N ARG A 228 0.01 2.12 35.21
CA ARG A 228 0.52 3.21 34.37
C ARG A 228 1.15 2.67 33.10
N CYS A 229 1.05 3.46 32.04
CA CYS A 229 1.77 3.18 30.81
C CYS A 229 3.18 3.78 30.88
N ALA A 230 4.13 3.07 30.29
CA ALA A 230 5.51 3.50 30.17
C ALA A 230 5.96 3.39 28.71
N CYS A 231 6.70 4.39 28.26
CA CYS A 231 7.27 4.43 26.94
C CYS A 231 8.71 3.89 26.94
N PRO A 232 9.16 3.28 25.84
CA PRO A 232 10.55 2.89 25.68
C PRO A 232 11.46 4.13 25.66
N GLY A 233 12.77 3.93 25.82
CA GLY A 233 13.74 5.02 25.71
C GLY A 233 13.62 5.73 24.35
N GLY A 234 13.78 7.05 24.35
CA GLY A 234 13.55 7.90 23.16
C GLY A 234 12.10 8.33 22.95
N TYR A 235 11.17 7.94 23.83
CA TYR A 235 9.76 8.32 23.73
C TYR A 235 9.22 8.92 25.04
N VAL A 236 8.25 9.83 24.92
CA VAL A 236 7.55 10.49 26.02
C VAL A 236 6.06 10.12 26.03
N LEU A 237 5.49 10.00 27.23
CA LEU A 237 4.07 9.70 27.42
C LEU A 237 3.22 10.94 27.13
N LEU A 238 2.21 10.83 26.26
CA LEU A 238 1.30 11.94 25.98
C LEU A 238 0.37 12.21 27.18
N GLY A 239 -0.33 13.34 27.12
CA GLY A 239 -1.31 13.75 28.14
C GLY A 239 -2.50 12.81 28.31
N ASP A 240 -2.72 11.86 27.39
CA ASP A 240 -3.71 10.79 27.54
C ASP A 240 -3.26 9.67 28.49
N GLY A 241 -1.99 9.68 28.92
CA GLY A 241 -1.40 8.70 29.82
C GLY A 241 -1.24 7.30 29.21
N LYS A 242 -1.42 7.14 27.89
CA LYS A 242 -1.45 5.83 27.21
C LYS A 242 -0.58 5.78 25.96
N SER A 243 -0.51 6.88 25.23
CA SER A 243 0.22 6.97 23.96
C SER A 243 1.66 7.41 24.18
N CYS A 244 2.54 7.03 23.25
CA CYS A 244 3.95 7.41 23.25
C CYS A 244 4.24 8.27 22.02
N GLU A 245 4.88 9.42 22.25
CA GLU A 245 5.39 10.32 21.22
C GLU A 245 6.91 10.23 21.20
N ASP A 246 7.46 10.23 20.00
CA ASP A 246 8.90 10.21 19.77
C ASP A 246 9.53 11.53 20.21
N ILE A 247 10.68 11.46 20.88
CA ILE A 247 11.43 12.65 21.26
C ILE A 247 12.29 13.04 20.06
N ASP A 248 11.93 14.14 19.38
CA ASP A 248 12.74 14.62 18.26
C ASP A 248 14.03 15.28 18.75
N GLU A 249 15.10 14.49 18.89
CA GLU A 249 16.38 15.00 19.37
C GLU A 249 17.01 16.00 18.39
N CYS A 250 16.70 15.90 17.09
CA CYS A 250 17.18 16.87 16.10
C CYS A 250 16.52 18.24 16.29
N ALA A 251 15.21 18.27 16.54
CA ALA A 251 14.47 19.51 16.82
C ALA A 251 14.89 20.14 18.15
N LEU A 252 15.19 19.29 19.14
CA LEU A 252 15.62 19.73 20.48
C LEU A 252 17.12 20.04 20.58
N SER A 253 17.88 19.86 19.49
CA SER A 253 19.35 20.00 19.47
C SER A 253 20.06 19.14 20.52
N GLN A 254 19.52 17.94 20.77
CA GLN A 254 20.06 16.92 21.67
C GLN A 254 20.76 15.78 20.91
N ASP A 255 20.91 15.93 19.60
CA ASP A 255 21.46 14.96 18.66
C ASP A 255 22.97 14.74 18.78
N ASN A 256 23.69 15.59 19.50
CA ASN A 256 25.13 15.43 19.77
C ASN A 256 25.98 15.06 18.51
N CYS A 257 25.52 15.45 17.31
CA CYS A 257 26.13 15.07 16.05
C CYS A 257 27.45 15.82 15.84
N THR A 258 28.45 15.15 15.25
CA THR A 258 29.73 15.79 14.94
C THR A 258 29.59 16.85 13.85
N ARG A 259 30.37 17.93 13.95
CA ARG A 259 30.38 19.02 12.95
C ARG A 259 30.61 18.45 11.53
N GLY A 260 29.67 18.73 10.63
CA GLY A 260 29.70 18.23 9.23
C GLY A 260 28.77 17.04 8.96
N THR A 261 28.08 16.54 9.98
CA THR A 261 26.98 15.56 9.84
C THR A 261 25.62 16.24 10.02
N THR A 262 24.59 15.68 9.40
CA THR A 262 23.20 16.14 9.52
C THR A 262 22.43 15.16 10.39
N CYS A 263 21.68 15.67 11.37
CA CYS A 263 20.79 14.87 12.20
C CYS A 263 19.52 14.46 11.45
N ILE A 264 19.11 13.20 11.61
CA ILE A 264 17.83 12.66 11.16
C ILE A 264 17.12 12.04 12.35
N ASN A 265 15.92 12.51 12.64
CA ASN A 265 15.10 11.94 13.70
C ASN A 265 14.53 10.58 13.24
N THR A 266 14.59 9.58 14.10
CA THR A 266 14.11 8.22 13.85
C THR A 266 13.27 7.76 15.03
N GLY A 267 12.45 6.71 14.86
CA GLY A 267 11.67 6.20 15.99
C GLY A 267 12.57 5.71 17.14
N GLY A 268 12.53 6.40 18.27
CA GLY A 268 13.25 6.10 19.51
C GLY A 268 14.66 6.68 19.60
N GLY A 269 15.04 7.57 18.68
CA GLY A 269 16.35 8.20 18.68
C GLY A 269 16.70 8.89 17.37
N PHE A 270 17.96 9.25 17.16
CA PHE A 270 18.40 9.95 15.95
C PHE A 270 19.59 9.26 15.29
N GLN A 271 19.83 9.60 14.02
CA GLN A 271 21.01 9.19 13.27
C GLN A 271 21.74 10.40 12.66
N CYS A 272 23.05 10.45 12.86
CA CYS A 272 23.92 11.43 12.21
C CYS A 272 24.42 10.88 10.89
N VAL A 273 24.04 11.49 9.77
CA VAL A 273 24.44 11.03 8.43
C VAL A 273 25.37 12.03 7.74
N SER A 274 26.27 11.51 6.91
CA SER A 274 27.14 12.32 6.05
C SER A 274 26.49 12.51 4.67
N PRO A 275 26.53 13.73 4.09
CA PRO A 275 25.91 14.01 2.79
C PRO A 275 26.65 13.40 1.57
N GLN A 276 27.78 12.72 1.79
CA GLN A 276 28.67 12.23 0.72
C GLN A 276 28.63 10.70 0.59
N CYS A 277 28.38 10.21 -0.63
CA CYS A 277 28.39 8.78 -0.91
C CYS A 277 29.81 8.18 -0.80
N PRO A 278 29.95 6.89 -0.45
CA PRO A 278 31.23 6.21 -0.45
C PRO A 278 31.91 6.29 -1.82
N GLN A 279 33.24 6.43 -1.83
CA GLN A 279 34.02 6.41 -3.06
C GLN A 279 33.89 5.03 -3.74
N PRO A 280 33.78 4.98 -5.08
CA PRO A 280 33.66 3.72 -5.80
C PRO A 280 34.90 2.85 -5.58
N ALA A 281 34.67 1.55 -5.31
CA ALA A 281 35.70 0.55 -5.11
C ALA A 281 35.48 -0.61 -6.09
N GLY A 282 36.34 -0.72 -7.11
CA GLY A 282 36.18 -1.71 -8.18
C GLY A 282 34.90 -1.51 -9.00
N ASN A 283 34.12 -2.58 -9.20
CA ASN A 283 32.87 -2.55 -9.97
C ASN A 283 31.65 -2.05 -9.18
N VAL A 284 31.83 -1.72 -7.89
CA VAL A 284 30.76 -1.22 -7.03
C VAL A 284 30.74 0.30 -7.10
N THR A 285 29.69 0.84 -7.71
CA THR A 285 29.39 2.28 -7.70
C THR A 285 28.19 2.53 -6.79
N TYR A 286 28.02 3.76 -6.29
CA TYR A 286 26.89 4.14 -5.43
C TYR A 286 26.07 5.24 -6.11
N VAL A 287 24.75 5.17 -6.02
CA VAL A 287 23.82 6.20 -6.52
C VAL A 287 23.18 6.90 -5.34
N LYS A 288 23.12 8.22 -5.40
CA LYS A 288 22.44 9.06 -4.41
C LYS A 288 20.93 9.01 -4.65
N THR A 289 20.21 8.26 -3.83
CA THR A 289 18.74 8.06 -3.96
C THR A 289 17.94 9.14 -3.23
N SER A 290 18.55 9.82 -2.27
CA SER A 290 17.99 11.00 -1.62
C SER A 290 19.11 11.99 -1.28
N PRO A 291 18.83 13.21 -0.80
CA PRO A 291 19.86 14.13 -0.35
C PRO A 291 20.82 13.54 0.71
N PHE A 292 20.44 12.42 1.35
CA PHE A 292 21.12 11.82 2.50
C PHE A 292 21.29 10.29 2.45
N GLN A 293 20.90 9.61 1.35
CA GLN A 293 20.98 8.16 1.19
C GLN A 293 21.72 7.77 -0.09
N CYS A 294 22.62 6.79 0.02
CA CYS A 294 23.38 6.24 -1.09
C CYS A 294 23.19 4.72 -1.13
N GLU A 295 22.76 4.21 -2.27
CA GLU A 295 22.59 2.77 -2.49
C GLU A 295 23.62 2.26 -3.48
N ARG A 296 24.02 0.99 -3.35
CA ARG A 296 24.89 0.36 -4.35
C ARG A 296 24.16 0.36 -5.69
N ASN A 297 24.82 0.86 -6.71
CA ASN A 297 24.36 0.80 -8.08
C ASN A 297 24.22 -0.68 -8.49
N PRO A 298 22.99 -1.16 -8.75
CA PRO A 298 22.76 -2.56 -9.10
C PRO A 298 23.32 -2.93 -10.48
N CYS A 299 23.60 -1.94 -11.34
CA CYS A 299 23.89 -2.15 -12.75
C CYS A 299 25.02 -1.23 -13.26
N PRO A 300 26.25 -1.76 -13.47
CA PRO A 300 27.28 -1.05 -14.22
C PRO A 300 26.90 -0.94 -15.71
N MET A 301 27.19 0.21 -16.33
CA MET A 301 26.74 0.62 -17.67
C MET A 301 27.09 -0.36 -18.81
N GLU A 302 28.03 -1.28 -18.60
CA GLU A 302 28.52 -2.23 -19.62
C GLU A 302 27.84 -3.61 -19.57
N SER A 303 26.93 -3.84 -18.62
CA SER A 303 26.28 -5.15 -18.46
C SER A 303 25.12 -5.37 -19.44
N ARG A 304 25.25 -6.37 -20.33
CA ARG A 304 24.15 -6.85 -21.20
C ARG A 304 22.95 -7.39 -20.41
N LEU A 305 23.15 -7.85 -19.17
CA LEU A 305 22.08 -8.33 -18.28
C LEU A 305 21.18 -7.18 -17.77
N CYS A 306 21.63 -5.91 -17.87
CA CYS A 306 20.90 -4.76 -17.34
C CYS A 306 19.96 -4.07 -18.36
N HIS A 307 19.89 -4.53 -19.61
CA HIS A 307 18.97 -3.93 -20.60
C HIS A 307 17.47 -4.09 -20.25
N GLN A 308 17.13 -5.10 -19.45
CA GLN A 308 15.77 -5.35 -18.96
C GLN A 308 15.62 -5.06 -17.45
N ALA A 309 16.70 -4.62 -16.80
CA ALA A 309 16.66 -4.24 -15.39
C ALA A 309 15.86 -2.95 -15.22
N PRO A 310 15.20 -2.76 -14.05
CA PRO A 310 14.48 -1.54 -13.78
C PRO A 310 15.45 -0.34 -13.79
N LYS A 311 15.13 0.65 -14.62
CA LYS A 311 15.85 1.92 -14.74
C LYS A 311 15.72 2.76 -13.47
N THR A 312 14.60 2.63 -12.75
CA THR A 312 14.39 3.25 -11.45
C THR A 312 13.68 2.28 -10.51
N ILE A 313 14.04 2.35 -9.22
CA ILE A 313 13.35 1.65 -8.14
C ILE A 313 12.90 2.71 -7.12
N SER A 314 11.62 2.71 -6.75
CA SER A 314 11.09 3.54 -5.67
C SER A 314 10.61 2.68 -4.51
N PHE A 315 10.63 3.24 -3.30
CA PHE A 315 10.18 2.56 -2.08
C PHE A 315 9.06 3.39 -1.45
N HIS A 316 7.97 2.73 -1.09
CA HIS A 316 6.80 3.37 -0.50
C HIS A 316 6.30 2.57 0.70
N TYR A 317 5.78 3.30 1.68
CA TYR A 317 5.26 2.75 2.91
C TYR A 317 3.81 3.21 3.07
N LEU A 318 2.87 2.27 3.13
CA LEU A 318 1.43 2.55 3.21
C LEU A 318 0.86 1.96 4.50
N PRO A 319 0.50 2.78 5.49
CA PRO A 319 -0.26 2.32 6.65
C PRO A 319 -1.74 2.16 6.27
N LEU A 320 -2.33 0.98 6.53
CA LEU A 320 -3.75 0.69 6.27
C LEU A 320 -4.44 0.14 7.53
N PRO A 321 -5.73 0.46 7.75
CA PRO A 321 -6.55 -0.20 8.76
C PRO A 321 -6.92 -1.63 8.33
N SER A 322 -7.26 -2.48 9.30
CA SER A 322 -7.64 -3.89 9.06
C SER A 322 -8.99 -4.09 8.37
N ASN A 323 -9.85 -3.07 8.34
CA ASN A 323 -11.22 -3.13 7.85
C ASN A 323 -11.46 -2.28 6.58
N LEU A 324 -10.41 -2.04 5.78
CA LEU A 324 -10.54 -1.27 4.55
C LEU A 324 -11.55 -1.91 3.59
N LEU A 325 -12.54 -1.13 3.15
CA LEU A 325 -13.60 -1.59 2.26
C LEU A 325 -13.06 -1.85 0.85
N THR A 326 -12.97 -3.12 0.45
CA THR A 326 -12.49 -3.49 -0.88
C THR A 326 -13.61 -3.52 -1.95
N PRO A 327 -13.33 -3.13 -3.21
CA PRO A 327 -12.02 -2.75 -3.74
C PRO A 327 -11.61 -1.30 -3.41
N THR A 328 -10.33 -1.09 -3.03
CA THR A 328 -9.79 0.26 -2.74
C THR A 328 -8.51 0.53 -3.56
N PRO A 329 -8.42 1.62 -4.33
CA PRO A 329 -7.16 2.02 -4.94
C PRO A 329 -6.18 2.51 -3.87
N LEU A 330 -5.00 1.88 -3.77
CA LEU A 330 -3.99 2.19 -2.75
C LEU A 330 -2.85 3.05 -3.29
N PHE A 331 -2.49 2.85 -4.55
CA PHE A 331 -1.31 3.46 -5.14
C PHE A 331 -1.54 3.72 -6.61
N ARG A 332 -1.20 4.93 -7.09
CA ARG A 332 -1.34 5.32 -8.49
C ARG A 332 0.02 5.61 -9.09
N MET A 333 0.27 5.06 -10.27
CA MET A 333 1.48 5.28 -11.07
C MET A 333 1.12 6.04 -12.33
N ALA A 334 1.94 7.03 -12.67
CA ALA A 334 1.82 7.81 -13.88
C ALA A 334 3.21 8.22 -14.37
N THR A 335 3.35 8.50 -15.66
CA THR A 335 4.57 9.11 -16.19
C THR A 335 4.57 10.62 -15.98
N ALA A 336 5.71 11.16 -15.56
CA ALA A 336 5.96 12.59 -15.59
C ALA A 336 6.35 12.97 -17.03
N ALA A 337 5.39 13.40 -17.85
CA ALA A 337 5.71 13.94 -19.17
C ALA A 337 6.52 15.24 -19.00
N ALA A 338 7.80 15.22 -19.38
CA ALA A 338 8.61 16.43 -19.42
C ALA A 338 8.08 17.36 -20.56
N PRO A 339 7.95 18.67 -20.34
CA PRO A 339 7.52 19.60 -21.38
C PRO A 339 8.43 19.49 -22.62
N GLY A 340 7.84 19.19 -23.79
CA GLY A 340 8.54 19.20 -25.07
C GLY A 340 9.11 17.85 -25.56
N ARG A 341 8.91 16.74 -24.84
CA ARG A 341 9.15 15.38 -25.38
C ARG A 341 7.83 14.69 -25.69
N PRO A 342 7.68 13.98 -26.83
CA PRO A 342 6.57 13.07 -27.00
C PRO A 342 6.66 12.04 -25.86
N GLY A 343 5.65 12.03 -24.99
CA GLY A 343 5.55 11.03 -23.92
C GLY A 343 5.41 9.62 -24.51
N PRO A 344 5.60 8.56 -23.70
CA PRO A 344 5.41 7.20 -24.17
C PRO A 344 3.96 6.99 -24.68
N ASP A 345 3.81 6.32 -25.81
CA ASP A 345 2.51 6.06 -26.43
C ASP A 345 1.71 4.98 -25.69
N SER A 346 2.40 4.10 -24.96
CA SER A 346 1.77 3.06 -24.15
C SER A 346 2.58 2.73 -22.91
N LEU A 347 1.86 2.58 -21.80
CA LEU A 347 2.36 2.02 -20.56
C LEU A 347 1.75 0.64 -20.31
N ARG A 348 2.57 -0.26 -19.77
CA ARG A 348 2.10 -1.52 -19.16
C ARG A 348 2.41 -1.49 -17.68
N PHE A 349 1.50 -2.06 -16.91
CA PHE A 349 1.63 -2.15 -15.47
C PHE A 349 1.51 -3.61 -15.05
N GLY A 350 2.28 -4.02 -14.06
CA GLY A 350 2.27 -5.38 -13.56
C GLY A 350 2.56 -5.46 -12.08
N ILE A 351 2.28 -6.63 -11.52
CA ILE A 351 2.75 -7.01 -10.18
C ILE A 351 3.86 -8.02 -10.40
N VAL A 352 5.08 -7.69 -9.98
CA VAL A 352 6.27 -8.52 -10.19
C VAL A 352 6.59 -9.37 -8.96
N GLY A 353 6.01 -9.07 -7.79
CA GLY A 353 6.21 -9.85 -6.57
C GLY A 353 5.23 -9.52 -5.45
N GLY A 354 5.10 -10.42 -4.48
CA GLY A 354 4.39 -10.13 -3.23
C GLY A 354 2.86 -10.29 -3.25
N ASN A 355 2.29 -10.84 -4.33
CA ASN A 355 0.84 -11.02 -4.48
C ASN A 355 0.41 -12.50 -4.58
N ASN A 356 1.07 -13.38 -3.85
CA ASN A 356 0.84 -14.83 -3.94
C ASN A 356 -0.59 -15.25 -3.53
N ARG A 357 -1.28 -14.40 -2.76
CA ARG A 357 -2.66 -14.63 -2.28
C ARG A 357 -3.72 -13.86 -3.08
N GLY A 358 -3.32 -13.10 -4.11
CA GLY A 358 -4.27 -12.33 -4.93
C GLY A 358 -4.94 -11.15 -4.22
N HIS A 359 -4.33 -10.61 -3.17
CA HIS A 359 -4.85 -9.46 -2.42
C HIS A 359 -4.85 -8.16 -3.23
N PHE A 360 -3.98 -8.08 -4.24
CA PHE A 360 -3.79 -6.90 -5.07
C PHE A 360 -4.09 -7.20 -6.54
N VAL A 361 -4.64 -6.22 -7.24
CA VAL A 361 -4.74 -6.22 -8.69
C VAL A 361 -4.15 -4.93 -9.22
N MET A 362 -3.41 -5.04 -10.32
CA MET A 362 -2.95 -3.88 -11.06
C MET A 362 -3.95 -3.61 -12.18
N GLN A 363 -4.50 -2.39 -12.25
CA GLN A 363 -5.45 -2.02 -13.30
C GLN A 363 -4.97 -0.78 -14.03
N ARG A 364 -5.09 -0.80 -15.36
CA ARG A 364 -4.89 0.38 -16.19
C ARG A 364 -6.11 1.29 -16.11
N SER A 365 -5.93 2.48 -15.53
CA SER A 365 -6.99 3.48 -15.37
C SER A 365 -7.17 4.30 -16.66
N ASP A 366 -6.07 4.72 -17.28
CA ASP A 366 -6.07 5.38 -18.60
C ASP A 366 -4.83 5.02 -19.44
N ARG A 367 -4.53 5.75 -20.53
CA ARG A 367 -3.36 5.42 -21.36
C ARG A 367 -2.02 5.62 -20.65
N GLN A 368 -1.97 6.49 -19.65
CA GLN A 368 -0.78 6.98 -18.96
C GLN A 368 -0.79 6.71 -17.45
N THR A 369 -1.87 6.15 -16.90
CA THR A 369 -1.98 5.86 -15.47
C THR A 369 -2.44 4.44 -15.17
N GLY A 370 -1.85 3.87 -14.12
CA GLY A 370 -2.18 2.58 -13.57
C GLY A 370 -2.41 2.69 -12.07
N GLU A 371 -3.30 1.87 -11.53
CA GLU A 371 -3.65 1.83 -10.13
C GLU A 371 -3.43 0.43 -9.56
N LEU A 372 -2.78 0.38 -8.40
CA LEU A 372 -2.74 -0.80 -7.55
C LEU A 372 -3.96 -0.77 -6.65
N ILE A 373 -4.81 -1.78 -6.77
CA ILE A 373 -6.09 -1.88 -6.09
C ILE A 373 -6.03 -3.04 -5.10
N LEU A 374 -6.38 -2.77 -3.85
CA LEU A 374 -6.65 -3.80 -2.86
C LEU A 374 -8.02 -4.40 -3.12
N VAL A 375 -8.06 -5.68 -3.46
CA VAL A 375 -9.29 -6.40 -3.83
C VAL A 375 -9.82 -7.30 -2.72
N GLN A 376 -8.95 -7.71 -1.80
CA GLN A 376 -9.31 -8.51 -0.61
C GLN A 376 -8.87 -7.80 0.66
N SER A 377 -9.68 -7.87 1.72
CA SER A 377 -9.35 -7.25 2.99
C SER A 377 -8.13 -7.89 3.63
N LEU A 378 -7.32 -7.08 4.31
CA LEU A 378 -6.12 -7.53 5.00
C LEU A 378 -6.38 -7.51 6.50
N LYS A 379 -6.25 -8.66 7.17
CA LYS A 379 -6.35 -8.74 8.64
C LYS A 379 -5.05 -8.26 9.27
N GLY A 380 -5.09 -7.25 10.14
CA GLY A 380 -3.92 -6.82 10.93
C GLY A 380 -3.71 -7.67 12.20
N PRO A 381 -2.56 -7.57 12.89
CA PRO A 381 -1.37 -6.83 12.48
C PRO A 381 -0.50 -7.68 11.54
N GLN A 382 -0.22 -7.17 10.35
CA GLN A 382 0.75 -7.81 9.44
C GLN A 382 1.44 -6.80 8.55
N THR A 383 2.64 -7.13 8.10
CA THR A 383 3.37 -6.37 7.08
C THR A 383 3.39 -7.17 5.79
N ILE A 384 2.93 -6.56 4.71
CA ILE A 384 2.89 -7.17 3.38
C ILE A 384 3.75 -6.33 2.45
N GLN A 385 4.55 -6.99 1.61
CA GLN A 385 5.31 -6.33 0.56
C GLN A 385 4.70 -6.70 -0.78
N VAL A 386 4.48 -5.70 -1.64
CA VAL A 386 4.04 -5.89 -3.02
C VAL A 386 4.95 -5.06 -3.93
N ASP A 387 5.53 -5.73 -4.92
CA ASP A 387 6.41 -5.12 -5.90
C ASP A 387 5.61 -4.95 -7.19
N VAL A 388 5.46 -3.72 -7.66
CA VAL A 388 4.77 -3.37 -8.90
C VAL A 388 5.73 -2.79 -9.92
N ASP A 389 5.46 -2.98 -11.20
CA ASP A 389 6.26 -2.40 -12.26
C ASP A 389 5.44 -1.60 -13.28
N MET A 390 6.10 -0.62 -13.88
CA MET A 390 5.62 0.16 -15.01
C MET A 390 6.64 0.04 -16.15
N SER A 391 6.22 -0.48 -17.29
CA SER A 391 7.04 -0.59 -18.50
C SER A 391 6.59 0.43 -19.55
N GLU A 392 7.53 1.23 -20.03
CA GLU A 392 7.32 2.25 -21.06
C GLU A 392 7.58 1.69 -22.46
N TYR A 393 6.68 1.99 -23.39
CA TYR A 393 6.82 1.67 -24.81
C TYR A 393 6.60 2.92 -25.66
N LEU A 394 7.47 3.10 -26.66
CA LEU A 394 7.36 4.10 -27.71
C LEU A 394 7.39 3.35 -29.04
N ASP A 395 6.40 3.56 -29.92
CA ASP A 395 6.28 2.83 -31.19
C ASP A 395 6.41 1.29 -31.05
N ARG A 396 5.83 0.72 -29.97
CA ARG A 396 5.93 -0.71 -29.59
C ARG A 396 7.32 -1.21 -29.20
N VAL A 397 8.32 -0.34 -29.12
CA VAL A 397 9.67 -0.67 -28.65
C VAL A 397 9.78 -0.38 -27.16
N PHE A 398 10.26 -1.36 -26.39
CA PHE A 398 10.52 -1.21 -24.96
C PHE A 398 11.57 -0.13 -24.72
N GLN A 399 11.25 0.83 -23.86
CA GLN A 399 12.15 1.95 -23.54
C GLN A 399 12.79 1.77 -22.16
N ALA A 400 11.98 1.51 -21.15
CA ALA A 400 12.41 1.40 -19.77
C ALA A 400 11.39 0.63 -18.93
N LYS A 401 11.87 0.04 -17.83
CA LYS A 401 11.06 -0.53 -16.76
C LYS A 401 11.32 0.24 -15.47
N HIS A 402 10.28 0.52 -14.72
CA HIS A 402 10.33 1.19 -13.43
C HIS A 402 9.67 0.25 -12.41
N VAL A 403 10.28 0.08 -11.24
CA VAL A 403 9.74 -0.80 -10.19
C VAL A 403 9.47 0.03 -8.95
N SER A 404 8.33 -0.22 -8.31
CA SER A 404 7.97 0.38 -7.03
C SER A 404 7.77 -0.74 -6.02
N LYS A 405 8.54 -0.69 -4.93
CA LYS A 405 8.44 -1.62 -3.80
C LYS A 405 7.57 -0.99 -2.73
N ILE A 406 6.40 -1.57 -2.52
CA ILE A 406 5.39 -1.00 -1.62
C ILE A 406 5.29 -1.91 -0.40
N THR A 407 5.64 -1.37 0.76
CA THR A 407 5.48 -2.03 2.06
C THR A 407 4.19 -1.53 2.70
N VAL A 408 3.23 -2.42 2.85
CA VAL A 408 1.92 -2.16 3.44
C VAL A 408 1.94 -2.62 4.89
N PHE A 409 1.74 -1.70 5.82
CA PHE A 409 1.58 -1.98 7.24
C PHE A 409 0.10 -2.02 7.58
N VAL A 410 -0.41 -3.21 7.86
CA VAL A 410 -1.81 -3.39 8.23
C VAL A 410 -1.91 -3.30 9.75
N SER A 411 -2.50 -2.22 10.22
CA SER A 411 -2.78 -1.98 11.62
C SER A 411 -3.78 -2.99 12.17
N ALA A 412 -3.61 -3.41 13.43
CA ALA A 412 -4.66 -4.13 14.16
C ALA A 412 -5.78 -3.21 14.67
N TYR A 413 -5.57 -1.89 14.60
CA TYR A 413 -6.50 -0.86 15.04
C TYR A 413 -7.36 -0.40 13.86
N GLU A 414 -8.67 -0.34 14.07
CA GLU A 414 -9.60 0.43 13.24
C GLU A 414 -9.45 1.89 13.66
N PHE A 415 -8.90 2.73 12.79
CA PHE A 415 -8.87 4.19 13.00
C PHE A 415 -10.07 4.83 12.33
#